data_AF-A0A7X7P5A0-F1
#
_entry.id   AF-A0A7X7P5A0-F1
#
_cell.length_a   1.000
_cell.length_b   1.000
_cell.length_c   1.000
_cell.angle_alpha   90.00
_cell.angle_beta   90.00
_cell.angle_gamma   90.00
#
_symmetry.space_group_name_H-M   'P 1'
#
loop_
_entity.id
_entity.type
_entity.pdbx_description
1 polymer ?
#
loop_
_entity_poly.entity_id
_entity_poly.type
_entity_poly.pdbx_seq_one_letter_code
_entity_poly.pdbx_strand_id
1 'polypeptide(L)' 'MKTIICNIKTNVFNYIRTLNWKMLLILGVFCIVLAVLNNIFVDESKSVEWIGSQPVLEVPE' A
#
# COMPACT_ATOMS: atom_id res chain seq x y z
N MET A 1 31.63 -8.70 -7.52
CA MET A 1 30.17 -8.77 -7.27
C MET A 1 29.75 -8.28 -5.87
N LYS A 2 30.31 -8.81 -4.77
CA LYS A 2 29.92 -8.41 -3.39
C LYS A 2 30.01 -6.89 -3.12
N THR A 3 31.05 -6.22 -3.63
CA THR A 3 31.25 -4.76 -3.46
C THR A 3 30.19 -3.92 -4.17
N ILE A 4 29.75 -4.36 -5.36
CA ILE A 4 28.71 -3.65 -6.15
C ILE A 4 27.37 -3.75 -5.42
N ILE A 5 27.02 -4.94 -4.92
CA ILE A 5 25.80 -5.17 -4.13
C ILE A 5 25.82 -4.34 -2.84
N CYS A 6 26.97 -4.27 -2.17
CA CYS A 6 27.13 -3.46 -0.96
C CYS A 6 26.91 -1.96 -1.23
N ASN A 7 27.45 -1.45 -2.34
CA ASN A 7 27.26 -0.05 -2.76
C ASN A 7 25.80 0.25 -3.12
N ILE A 8 25.13 -0.65 -3.86
CA ILE A 8 23.70 -0.48 -4.19
C ILE A 8 22.86 -0.43 -2.92
N LYS A 9 23.07 -1.37 -1.99
CA LYS A 9 22.35 -1.39 -0.70
C LYS A 9 22.56 -0.09 0.08
N THR A 10 23.79 0.40 0.12
CA THR A 10 24.14 1.64 0.84
C THR A 10 23.48 2.86 0.20
N ASN A 11 23.52 2.95 -1.13
CA ASN A 11 22.90 4.06 -1.87
C ASN A 11 21.37 4.07 -1.70
N VAL A 12 20.73 2.90 -1.79
CA VAL A 12 19.29 2.76 -1.57
C VAL A 12 18.92 3.13 -0.13
N PHE A 13 19.67 2.66 0.85
CA PHE A 13 19.41 2.98 2.26
C PHE A 13 19.56 4.49 2.53
N ASN A 14 20.60 5.12 1.98
CA ASN A 14 20.82 6.56 2.11
C ASN A 14 19.70 7.35 1.44
N TYR A 15 19.26 6.95 0.25
CA TYR A 15 18.14 7.57 -0.44
C TYR A 15 16.82 7.43 0.33
N ILE A 16 16.53 6.25 0.85
CA ILE A 16 15.36 5.99 1.70
C ILE A 16 15.39 6.89 2.94
N ARG A 17 16.57 7.09 3.55
CA ARG A 17 16.74 7.99 4.71
C ARG A 17 16.51 9.47 4.39
N THR A 18 16.72 9.92 3.14
CA THR A 18 16.47 11.33 2.77
C THR A 18 15.00 11.65 2.51
N LEU A 19 14.13 10.64 2.43
CA LEU A 19 12.70 10.85 2.26
C LEU A 19 12.10 11.58 3.47
N ASN A 20 11.08 12.41 3.22
CA ASN A 20 10.35 13.09 4.28
C ASN A 20 9.36 12.12 4.95
N TRP A 21 9.87 11.27 5.83
CA TRP A 21 9.12 10.20 6.52
C TRP A 21 7.89 10.70 7.25
N LYS A 22 7.93 11.90 7.84
CA LYS A 22 6.77 12.49 8.51
C LYS A 22 5.62 12.72 7.53
N MET A 23 5.91 13.31 6.36
CA MET A 23 4.92 13.53 5.31
C MET A 23 4.40 12.20 4.73
N LEU A 24 5.29 11.23 4.49
CA LEU A 24 4.90 9.91 3.98
C LEU A 24 3.97 9.15 4.95
N LEU A 25 4.24 9.21 6.26
CA LEU A 25 3.38 8.61 7.27
C LEU A 25 2.01 9.29 7.32
N ILE A 26 1.98 10.63 7.30
CA ILE A 26 0.72 11.40 7.27
C ILE A 26 -0.08 11.04 6.02
N LEU A 27 0.57 10.99 4.85
CA LEU A 27 -0.09 10.62 3.60
C LEU A 27 -0.63 9.18 3.65
N GLY A 28 0.15 8.23 4.18
CA GLY A 28 -0.29 6.85 4.33
C GLY A 28 -1.53 6.72 5.21
N VAL A 29 -1.53 7.37 6.38
CA VAL A 29 -2.70 7.40 7.28
C VAL A 29 -3.89 8.09 6.59
N PHE A 30 -3.66 9.20 5.89
CA PHE A 30 -4.69 9.92 5.17
C PHE A 30 -5.36 9.05 4.09
N CYS A 31 -4.57 8.30 3.31
CA CYS A 31 -5.09 7.37 2.32
C CYS A 31 -5.93 6.25 2.95
N ILE A 32 -5.49 5.68 4.08
CA ILE A 32 -6.25 4.64 4.79
C ILE A 32 -7.59 5.20 5.27
N VAL A 33 -7.59 6.38 5.88
CA VAL A 33 -8.83 7.05 6.33
C VAL A 33 -9.76 7.29 5.15
N LEU A 34 -9.26 7.81 4.04
CA LEU A 34 -10.07 8.02 2.83
C LEU A 34 -10.63 6.71 2.27
N ALA A 35 -9.87 5.62 2.27
CA ALA A 35 -10.35 4.32 1.81
C ALA A 35 -11.52 3.80 2.67
N VAL A 36 -11.39 3.93 4.00
CA VAL A 36 -12.46 3.55 4.94
C VAL A 36 -13.69 4.42 4.74
N LEU A 37 -13.52 5.75 4.69
CA LEU A 37 -14.64 6.68 4.47
C LEU A 37 -15.31 6.43 3.12
N ASN A 38 -14.54 6.24 2.06
CA ASN A 38 -15.08 5.92 0.75
C ASN A 38 -15.94 4.65 0.82
N ASN A 39 -15.49 3.61 1.51
CA ASN A 39 -16.29 2.40 1.62
C ASN A 39 -17.55 2.55 2.50
N ILE A 40 -17.57 3.47 3.47
CA ILE A 40 -18.76 3.72 4.30
C ILE A 40 -19.78 4.58 3.56
N PHE A 41 -19.33 5.58 2.79
CA PHE A 41 -20.20 6.60 2.19
C PHE A 41 -20.55 6.34 0.72
N VAL A 42 -19.87 5.41 0.06
CA VAL A 42 -20.20 5.06 -1.32
C VAL A 42 -21.51 4.25 -1.35
N ASP A 43 -22.44 4.65 -2.21
CA ASP A 43 -23.67 3.88 -2.47
C ASP A 43 -23.32 2.41 -2.75
N GLU A 44 -24.14 1.47 -2.27
CA GLU A 44 -23.93 0.02 -2.48
C GLU A 44 -23.74 -0.34 -3.97
N SER A 45 -24.39 0.42 -4.88
CA SER A 45 -24.24 0.25 -6.34
C SER A 45 -22.84 0.59 -6.89
N LYS A 46 -22.00 1.24 -6.10
CA LYS A 46 -20.65 1.70 -6.43
C LYS A 46 -19.59 1.24 -5.43
N SER A 47 -19.99 0.55 -4.35
CA SER A 47 -19.06 -0.06 -3.40
C SER A 47 -18.35 -1.24 -4.06
N VAL A 48 -17.02 -1.26 -4.00
CA VAL A 48 -16.24 -2.44 -4.34
C VAL A 48 -16.18 -3.32 -3.08
N GLU A 49 -16.49 -4.61 -3.22
CA GLU A 49 -16.36 -5.55 -2.12
C GLU A 49 -14.92 -5.56 -1.59
N TRP A 50 -14.78 -5.69 -0.26
CA TRP A 50 -13.46 -5.72 0.35
C TRP A 50 -12.70 -6.96 -0.14
N ILE A 51 -11.42 -6.77 -0.48
CA ILE A 51 -10.52 -7.88 -0.78
C ILE A 51 -10.52 -8.83 0.42
N GLY A 52 -11.05 -10.04 0.23
CA GLY A 52 -11.20 -11.07 1.27
C GLY A 52 -12.63 -11.31 1.80
N SER A 53 -13.61 -10.48 1.44
CA SER A 53 -15.04 -10.79 1.68
C SER A 53 -15.68 -11.58 0.53
N GLN A 54 -15.00 -11.59 -0.62
CA GLN A 54 -15.48 -12.23 -1.84
C GLN A 54 -15.51 -13.76 -1.68
N PRO A 55 -16.54 -14.45 -2.17
CA PRO A 55 -16.54 -15.91 -2.21
C PRO A 55 -15.36 -16.38 -3.04
N VAL A 56 -14.54 -17.27 -2.48
CA VAL A 56 -13.47 -17.93 -3.22
C VAL A 56 -14.13 -18.66 -4.39
N LEU A 57 -13.86 -18.22 -5.62
CA LEU A 57 -14.34 -18.92 -6.81
C LEU A 57 -13.83 -20.36 -6.72
N GLU A 58 -14.77 -21.30 -6.63
CA GLU A 58 -14.45 -22.73 -6.68
C GLU A 58 -13.68 -22.98 -7.97
N VAL A 59 -12.49 -23.56 -7.86
CA VAL A 59 -11.69 -23.95 -9.01
C VAL A 59 -12.49 -25.05 -9.73
N PRO A 60 -12.84 -24.88 -11.01
CA PRO A 60 -13.53 -25.95 -11.74
C PRO A 60 -12.63 -27.19 -11.81
N GLU A 61 -13.21 -28.37 -11.55
CA GLU A 61 -12.54 -29.67 -11.69
C GLU A 61 -11.99 -29.91 -13.10
#